data_AF-A0A920HKS6-F1
#
_entry.id   AF-A0A920HKS6-F1
#
_cell.length_a   1.000
_cell.length_b   1.000
_cell.length_c   1.000
_cell.angle_alpha   90.00
_cell.angle_beta   90.00
_cell.angle_gamma   90.00
#
_symmetry.space_group_name_H-M   'P 1'
#
loop_
_entity.id
_entity.type
_entity.pdbx_description
1 polymer ?
#
loop_
_entity_poly.entity_id
_entity_poly.type
_entity_poly.pdbx_seq_one_letter_code
_entity_poly.pdbx_strand_id
1 'polypeptide(L)' 'MKSLFRLLVVFLLTAQVAIAQKTVSGVVSDPDGLPLPGATVLVQGTTTWCNH' A
#
# COMPACT_ATOMS: atom_id res chain seq x y z
N MET A 1 -8.22 35.99 -2.02
CA MET A 1 -7.48 35.56 -0.81
C MET A 1 -8.13 34.37 -0.08
N LYS A 2 -9.41 34.45 0.32
CA LYS A 2 -10.08 33.39 1.12
C LYS A 2 -10.32 32.06 0.38
N SER A 3 -10.62 32.10 -0.92
CA SER A 3 -10.86 30.89 -1.74
C SER A 3 -9.59 30.07 -1.96
N LEU A 4 -8.46 30.74 -2.26
CA LEU A 4 -7.16 30.07 -2.43
C LEU A 4 -6.72 29.34 -1.16
N PHE A 5 -6.94 29.96 0.01
CA PHE A 5 -6.65 29.33 1.30
C PHE A 5 -7.44 28.03 1.50
N ARG A 6 -8.73 28.01 1.13
CA ARG A 6 -9.56 26.80 1.20
C ARG A 6 -9.05 25.69 0.28
N LEU A 7 -8.66 26.04 -0.94
CA LEU A 7 -8.10 25.07 -1.90
C LEU A 7 -6.81 24.45 -1.39
N LEU A 8 -5.93 25.28 -0.81
CA LEU A 8 -4.65 24.84 -0.26
C LEU A 8 -4.85 23.90 0.93
N VAL A 9 -5.80 24.18 1.82
CA VAL A 9 -6.15 23.27 2.92
C VAL A 9 -6.65 21.93 2.39
N VAL A 10 -7.58 21.92 1.43
CA VAL A 10 -8.08 20.67 0.82
C VAL A 10 -6.95 19.89 0.16
N PHE A 11 -6.04 20.57 -0.56
CA PHE A 11 -4.88 19.95 -1.18
C PHE A 11 -3.92 19.31 -0.16
N LEU A 12 -3.64 19.99 0.95
CA LEU A 12 -2.81 19.44 2.02
C LEU A 12 -3.43 18.19 2.65
N LEU A 13 -4.75 18.17 2.85
CA LEU A 13 -5.45 17.02 3.43
C LEU A 13 -5.43 15.79 2.51
N THR A 14 -5.60 15.98 1.19
CA THR A 14 -5.61 14.85 0.24
C THR A 14 -4.22 14.34 -0.09
N ALA A 15 -3.20 15.20 -0.05
CA ALA A 15 -1.81 14.82 -0.30
C ALA A 15 -1.28 13.77 0.69
N GLN A 16 -1.76 13.76 1.94
CA GLN A 16 -1.33 12.77 2.95
C GLN A 16 -1.76 11.35 2.60
N VAL A 17 -2.96 11.19 2.02
CA VAL A 17 -3.50 9.89 1.62
C VAL A 17 -2.68 9.27 0.49
N ALA A 18 -2.21 10.09 -0.45
CA ALA A 18 -1.39 9.64 -1.58
C ALA A 18 -0.01 9.08 -1.15
N ILE A 19 0.56 9.59 -0.06
CA ILE A 19 1.88 9.17 0.45
C ILE A 19 1.79 7.93 1.36
N ALA A 20 0.60 7.58 1.84
CA ALA A 20 0.39 6.44 2.75
C ALA A 20 0.39 5.06 2.06
N GLN A 21 0.21 5.02 0.73
CA GLN A 21 0.17 3.75 -0.01
C GLN A 21 1.59 3.19 -0.22
N LYS A 22 1.89 2.04 0.40
CA LYS A 22 3.13 1.27 0.19
C LYS A 22 2.79 -0.08 -0.44
N THR A 23 3.44 -0.39 -1.56
CA THR A 23 3.30 -1.68 -2.25
C THR A 23 4.48 -2.58 -1.94
N VAL A 24 4.23 -3.79 -1.43
CA VAL A 24 5.24 -4.84 -1.27
C VAL A 24 5.14 -5.76 -2.49
N SER A 25 6.27 -6.02 -3.16
CA SER A 25 6.35 -6.87 -4.35
C SER A 25 7.59 -7.75 -4.29
N GLY A 26 7.50 -8.96 -4.82
CA GLY A 26 8.60 -9.94 -4.85
C GLY A 26 8.14 -11.30 -5.36
N VAL A 27 9.10 -12.20 -5.61
CA VAL A 27 8.85 -13.59 -6.00
C VAL A 27 9.19 -14.49 -4.82
N VAL A 28 8.31 -15.44 -4.51
CA VAL A 28 8.58 -16.48 -3.51
C VAL A 28 9.23 -17.65 -4.26
N SER A 29 10.50 -17.93 -3.94
CA SER A 29 11.26 -19.02 -4.57
C SER A 29 11.75 -20.04 -3.55
N ASP A 30 12.05 -21.24 -4.03
CA ASP A 30 12.74 -22.31 -3.29
C ASP A 30 14.26 -22.06 -3.18
N PRO A 31 15.02 -22.93 -2.48
CA PRO A 31 16.48 -22.80 -2.37
C PRO A 31 17.24 -22.85 -3.70
N ASP A 32 16.67 -23.46 -4.74
CA ASP A 32 17.25 -23.58 -6.08
C ASP A 32 16.92 -22.37 -6.97
N GLY A 33 16.09 -21.44 -6.47
CA GLY A 33 15.70 -20.20 -7.13
C GLY A 33 14.42 -20.32 -7.98
N LEU A 34 13.74 -21.46 -7.97
CA LEU A 34 12.51 -21.67 -8.72
C LEU A 34 11.31 -21.07 -7.98
N PRO A 35 10.38 -20.39 -8.67
CA PRO A 35 9.21 -19.79 -8.05
C PRO A 35 8.27 -20.88 -7.50
N LEU A 36 7.70 -20.64 -6.32
CA LEU A 36 6.76 -21.54 -5.65
C LEU A 36 5.30 -21.20 -6.02
N PRO A 37 4.63 -21.96 -6.90
CA PRO A 37 3.22 -21.76 -7.19
C PRO A 37 2.35 -22.11 -5.98
N GLY A 38 1.32 -21.31 -5.72
CA GLY A 38 0.40 -21.53 -4.60
C GLY A 38 0.92 -21.10 -3.23
N ALA A 39 2.11 -20.48 -3.15
CA ALA A 39 2.59 -19.87 -1.91
C ALA A 39 1.64 -18.76 -1.44
N THR A 40 1.35 -18.74 -0.14
CA THR A 40 0.49 -17.73 0.49
C THR A 40 1.35 -16.73 1.27
N VAL A 41 1.15 -15.42 1.06
CA VAL A 41 1.95 -14.36 1.67
C VAL A 41 1.12 -13.55 2.67
N LEU A 42 1.22 -13.88 3.97
CA LEU A 42 0.57 -13.10 5.02
C LEU A 42 1.40 -11.87 5.41
N VAL A 43 0.85 -10.68 5.17
CA VAL A 43 1.48 -9.43 5.62
C VAL A 43 0.96 -9.09 7.01
N GLN A 44 1.78 -9.35 8.04
CA GLN A 44 1.43 -9.10 9.44
C GLN A 44 1.09 -7.63 9.69
N GLY A 45 0.10 -7.37 10.54
CA GLY A 45 -0.33 -6.02 10.90
C GLY A 45 -1.14 -5.29 9.81
N THR A 46 -1.52 -5.97 8.73
CA THR A 46 -2.38 -5.41 7.67
C THR A 46 -3.78 -6.02 7.70
N THR A 47 -4.78 -5.25 7.29
CA THR A 47 -6.17 -5.74 7.14
C THR A 47 -6.41 -6.43 5.79
N THR A 48 -5.40 -6.51 4.93
CA THR A 48 -5.50 -7.05 3.55
C THR A 48 -6.03 -8.49 3.50
N TRP A 49 -5.83 -9.26 4.57
CA TRP A 49 -6.26 -10.65 4.70
C TRP A 49 -7.61 -10.84 5.42
N CYS A 50 -8.20 -9.79 6.00
CA CYS A 50 -9.39 -9.87 6.85
C CYS A 50 -10.73 -9.78 6.08
N ASN A 51 -10.71 -9.76 4.74
CA ASN A 51 -11.92 -9.66 3.92
C ASN A 51 -12.42 -11.03 3.42
N HIS A 52 -12.24 -12.10 4.21
CA HIS A 52 -12.99 -13.34 4.02
C HIS A 52 -13.08 -14.20 5.27
#